data_AF-A0A968N500-F1
#
_entry.id   AF-A0A968N500-F1
#
_cell.length_a   1.000
_cell.length_b   1.000
_cell.length_c   1.000
_cell.angle_alpha   90.00
_cell.angle_beta   90.00
_cell.angle_gamma   90.00
#
_symmetry.space_group_name_H-M   'P 1'
#
loop_
_entity.id
_entity.type
_entity.pdbx_description
1 polymer ?
#
loop_
_entity_poly.entity_id
_entity_poly.type
_entity_poly.pdbx_seq_one_letter_code
_entity_poly.pdbx_strand_id
1 'polypeptide(L)'
;MTSSAEKAPESGTGPINSKVVIYVGITWGVLSLALFLFNFLAPETEDSFWYLIGTYVAECVPFLAAALLCYRNWQSPKIASGRNVWLGIGLGILAYFIANLVFGFWEVYWGLDPEISPADLFYITFYVCLGWGMVLAVLSKRLNLAIWQWVTLAIIAIAGTALAIWVALAEPVSAAAVSDIAPLLNSAADTTEELAVASETVPAWVMSLQDFLLQFSKPVNIFYIICDVALLIIAVTLLLAFWGGTFSLSWQTIAAAALAKYLADMWFKYAATLPTEYESGGLLEVFFVFSGILFAIGAALEYDISSRPRRSRRRRAKGGTEEIA
;
A
#
# COMPACT_ATOMS: atom_id res chain seq x y z
N MET A 1 -28.76 -48.14 -21.25
CA MET A 1 -27.43 -47.88 -21.85
C MET A 1 -27.15 -46.39 -21.79
N THR A 2 -26.22 -46.04 -20.90
CA THR A 2 -25.44 -44.79 -20.77
C THR A 2 -26.07 -43.47 -21.25
N SER A 3 -26.74 -42.79 -20.32
CA SER A 3 -26.86 -41.34 -20.34
C SER A 3 -25.48 -40.74 -20.11
N SER A 4 -24.90 -40.12 -21.14
CA SER A 4 -23.73 -39.25 -20.98
C SER A 4 -24.16 -38.04 -20.16
N ALA A 5 -23.89 -38.09 -18.86
CA ALA A 5 -23.92 -36.92 -18.00
C ALA A 5 -22.87 -35.93 -18.54
N GLU A 6 -23.35 -34.96 -19.31
CA GLU A 6 -22.59 -33.81 -19.75
C GLU A 6 -22.02 -33.13 -18.49
N LYS A 7 -20.71 -33.31 -18.27
CA LYS A 7 -19.97 -32.64 -17.20
C LYS A 7 -20.22 -31.14 -17.38
N ALA A 8 -20.90 -30.53 -16.42
CA ALA A 8 -21.00 -29.08 -16.34
C ALA A 8 -19.58 -28.50 -16.42
N PRO A 9 -19.34 -27.45 -17.22
CA PRO A 9 -18.03 -26.84 -17.30
C PRO A 9 -17.64 -26.37 -15.89
N GLU A 10 -16.47 -26.81 -15.43
CA GLU A 10 -15.87 -26.31 -14.20
C GLU A 10 -15.82 -24.78 -14.29
N SER A 11 -16.44 -24.13 -13.31
CA SER A 11 -16.44 -22.68 -13.16
C SER A 11 -15.00 -22.22 -12.88
N GLY A 12 -14.22 -21.96 -13.93
CA GLY A 12 -12.79 -21.67 -13.76
C GLY A 12 -12.09 -20.94 -14.90
N THR A 13 -12.79 -20.54 -15.97
CA THR A 13 -12.13 -20.00 -17.17
C THR A 13 -12.35 -18.50 -17.34
N GLY A 14 -11.98 -17.73 -16.31
CA GLY A 14 -11.78 -16.27 -16.39
C GLY A 14 -10.33 -15.93 -15.97
N PRO A 15 -9.75 -14.82 -16.47
CA PRO A 15 -8.33 -14.52 -16.27
C PRO A 15 -8.08 -14.12 -14.80
N ILE A 16 -7.31 -14.95 -14.10
CA ILE A 16 -6.85 -14.78 -12.70
C ILE A 16 -7.96 -14.92 -11.64
N ASN A 17 -8.01 -16.12 -11.03
CA ASN A 17 -8.89 -16.49 -9.91
C ASN A 17 -8.44 -15.81 -8.60
N SER A 18 -9.36 -15.27 -7.79
CA SER A 18 -9.02 -14.63 -6.50
C SER A 18 -8.22 -15.54 -5.56
N LYS A 19 -8.48 -16.85 -5.57
CA LYS A 19 -7.71 -17.81 -4.75
C LYS A 19 -6.23 -17.79 -5.10
N VAL A 20 -5.90 -17.71 -6.39
CA VAL A 20 -4.50 -17.66 -6.85
C VAL A 20 -3.85 -16.37 -6.37
N VAL A 21 -4.53 -15.23 -6.50
CA VAL A 21 -4.02 -13.94 -6.02
C VAL A 21 -3.77 -13.97 -4.52
N ILE A 22 -4.68 -14.58 -3.74
CA ILE A 22 -4.53 -14.72 -2.29
C ILE A 22 -3.31 -15.59 -1.95
N TYR A 23 -3.18 -16.78 -2.55
CA TYR A 23 -2.05 -17.66 -2.25
C TYR A 23 -0.72 -17.03 -2.65
N VAL A 24 -0.62 -16.47 -3.85
CA VAL A 24 0.59 -15.77 -4.32
C VAL A 24 0.90 -14.57 -3.42
N GLY A 25 -0.11 -13.79 -3.05
CA GLY A 25 0.04 -12.64 -2.15
C GLY A 25 0.53 -13.05 -0.76
N ILE A 26 -0.02 -14.10 -0.15
CA ILE A 26 0.44 -14.61 1.15
C ILE A 26 1.88 -15.12 1.04
N THR A 27 2.20 -15.90 0.01
CA THR A 27 3.58 -16.38 -0.21
C THR A 27 4.55 -15.22 -0.37
N TRP A 28 4.20 -14.21 -1.17
CA TRP A 28 5.03 -13.01 -1.35
C TRP A 28 5.19 -12.22 -0.05
N GLY A 29 4.11 -12.07 0.73
CA GLY A 29 4.16 -11.41 2.03
C GLY A 29 5.05 -12.12 3.04
N VAL A 30 5.01 -13.46 3.09
CA VAL A 30 5.89 -14.25 3.96
C VAL A 30 7.35 -14.13 3.52
N LEU A 31 7.63 -14.20 2.21
CA LEU A 31 9.00 -14.03 1.68
C LEU A 31 9.52 -12.62 1.96
N SER A 32 8.69 -11.60 1.79
CA SER A 32 9.04 -10.22 2.07
C SER A 32 9.29 -10.03 3.56
N LEU A 33 8.41 -10.52 4.43
CA LEU A 33 8.63 -10.46 5.88
C LEU A 33 9.93 -11.16 6.29
N ALA A 34 10.26 -12.30 5.67
CA ALA A 34 11.53 -12.98 5.93
C ALA A 34 12.74 -12.12 5.49
N LEU A 35 12.65 -11.41 4.36
CA LEU A 35 13.66 -10.45 3.91
C LEU A 35 13.86 -9.32 4.94
N PHE A 36 12.77 -8.65 5.35
CA PHE A 36 12.84 -7.56 6.33
C PHE A 36 13.30 -8.03 7.73
N LEU A 37 12.93 -9.25 8.13
CA LEU A 37 13.41 -9.86 9.37
C LEU A 37 14.88 -10.24 9.30
N PHE A 38 15.38 -10.67 8.13
CA PHE A 38 16.79 -11.03 7.97
C PHE A 38 17.68 -9.84 8.34
N ASN A 39 17.32 -8.65 7.90
CA ASN A 39 18.00 -7.41 8.25
C ASN A 39 17.97 -7.10 9.75
N PHE A 40 16.82 -7.31 10.41
CA PHE A 40 16.72 -7.17 11.86
C PHE A 40 17.67 -8.12 12.62
N LEU A 41 17.97 -9.30 12.07
CA LEU A 41 18.91 -10.25 12.65
C LEU A 41 20.38 -9.95 12.29
N ALA A 42 20.63 -9.24 11.20
CA ALA A 42 21.95 -8.92 10.67
C ALA A 42 21.98 -7.46 10.18
N PRO A 43 22.02 -6.47 11.09
CA PRO A 43 21.91 -5.05 10.74
C PRO A 43 23.07 -4.53 9.89
N GLU A 44 24.19 -5.26 9.80
CA GLU A 44 25.30 -4.96 8.88
C GLU A 44 24.91 -5.06 7.38
N THR A 45 23.68 -5.50 7.08
CA THR A 45 23.19 -5.66 5.71
C THR A 45 22.30 -4.52 5.20
N GLU A 46 22.00 -3.51 6.03
CA GLU A 46 21.12 -2.38 5.67
C GLU A 46 21.63 -1.63 4.43
N ASP A 47 22.92 -1.29 4.43
CA ASP A 47 23.61 -0.63 3.30
C ASP A 47 23.86 -1.52 2.07
N SER A 48 23.51 -2.81 2.13
CA SER A 48 23.83 -3.74 1.05
C SER A 48 22.94 -3.45 -0.17
N PHE A 49 23.58 -3.14 -1.30
CA PHE A 49 22.90 -2.89 -2.58
C PHE A 49 21.86 -3.96 -2.96
N TRP A 50 22.17 -5.24 -2.72
CA TRP A 50 21.23 -6.34 -3.01
C TRP A 50 20.01 -6.35 -2.07
N TYR A 51 20.20 -5.93 -0.82
CA TYR A 51 19.13 -5.83 0.17
C TYR A 51 18.17 -4.69 -0.21
N LEU A 52 18.69 -3.49 -0.48
CA LEU A 52 17.91 -2.34 -0.94
C LEU A 52 17.12 -2.65 -2.21
N ILE A 53 17.75 -3.25 -3.23
CA ILE A 53 17.03 -3.68 -4.43
C ILE A 53 15.96 -4.73 -4.08
N GLY A 54 16.27 -5.65 -3.17
CA GLY A 54 15.35 -6.67 -2.69
C GLY A 54 14.09 -6.06 -2.08
N THR A 55 14.22 -5.04 -1.22
CA THR A 55 13.09 -4.36 -0.57
C THR A 55 12.24 -3.59 -1.58
N TYR A 56 12.86 -2.88 -2.52
CA TYR A 56 12.15 -2.23 -3.62
C TYR A 56 11.38 -3.21 -4.50
N VAL A 57 11.98 -4.34 -4.86
CA VAL A 57 11.31 -5.38 -5.64
C VAL A 57 10.16 -5.99 -4.85
N ALA A 58 10.38 -6.26 -3.55
CA ALA A 58 9.36 -6.79 -2.66
C ALA A 58 8.13 -5.88 -2.59
N GLU A 59 8.33 -4.55 -2.58
CA GLU A 59 7.24 -3.57 -2.56
C GLU A 59 6.61 -3.34 -3.94
N CYS A 60 7.41 -3.13 -4.98
CA CYS A 60 6.94 -2.72 -6.30
C CYS A 60 6.07 -3.79 -6.98
N VAL A 61 6.41 -5.08 -6.82
CA VAL A 61 5.69 -6.18 -7.48
C VAL A 61 4.21 -6.24 -7.05
N PRO A 62 3.86 -6.22 -5.75
CA PRO A 62 2.48 -6.14 -5.29
C PRO A 62 1.72 -4.92 -5.80
N PHE A 63 2.33 -3.72 -5.80
CA PHE A 63 1.66 -2.51 -6.29
C PHE A 63 1.38 -2.59 -7.79
N LEU A 64 2.32 -3.10 -8.59
CA LEU A 64 2.08 -3.32 -10.02
C LEU A 64 0.95 -4.33 -10.24
N ALA A 65 0.98 -5.47 -9.53
CA ALA A 65 -0.08 -6.47 -9.61
C ALA A 65 -1.45 -5.90 -9.21
N ALA A 66 -1.50 -5.12 -8.13
CA ALA A 66 -2.71 -4.44 -7.67
C ALA A 66 -3.25 -3.46 -8.74
N ALA A 67 -2.37 -2.66 -9.36
CA ALA A 67 -2.75 -1.73 -10.42
C ALA A 67 -3.38 -2.47 -11.60
N LEU A 68 -2.74 -3.54 -12.08
CA LEU A 68 -3.24 -4.36 -13.18
C LEU A 68 -4.62 -4.98 -12.87
N LEU A 69 -4.81 -5.48 -11.65
CA LEU A 69 -6.10 -6.03 -11.21
C LEU A 69 -7.17 -4.94 -11.08
N CYS A 70 -6.82 -3.73 -10.65
CA CYS A 70 -7.74 -2.59 -10.64
C CYS A 70 -8.15 -2.17 -12.05
N TYR A 71 -7.21 -2.14 -13.01
CA TYR A 71 -7.53 -1.87 -14.41
C TYR A 71 -8.45 -2.95 -15.02
N ARG A 72 -8.25 -4.22 -14.68
CA ARG A 72 -9.18 -5.30 -15.04
C ARG A 72 -10.59 -5.02 -14.52
N ASN A 73 -10.71 -4.56 -13.27
CA ASN A 73 -12.00 -4.24 -12.66
C ASN A 73 -12.67 -3.03 -13.33
N TRP A 74 -11.90 -2.01 -13.68
CA TRP A 74 -12.38 -0.85 -14.43
C TRP A 74 -12.94 -1.22 -15.82
N GLN A 75 -12.31 -2.18 -16.51
CA GLN A 75 -12.78 -2.64 -17.82
C GLN A 75 -14.04 -3.51 -17.74
N SER A 76 -14.36 -4.06 -16.57
CA SER A 76 -15.52 -4.94 -16.39
C SER A 76 -16.83 -4.15 -16.27
N PRO A 77 -17.80 -4.33 -17.18
CA PRO A 77 -19.10 -3.65 -17.08
C PRO A 77 -19.99 -4.21 -15.96
N LYS A 78 -19.61 -5.34 -15.36
CA LYS A 78 -20.40 -6.04 -14.32
C LYS A 78 -19.95 -5.69 -12.90
N ILE A 79 -18.95 -4.83 -12.73
CA ILE A 79 -18.35 -4.52 -11.42
C ILE A 79 -19.37 -3.80 -10.52
N ALA A 80 -19.60 -4.34 -9.31
CA ALA A 80 -20.69 -3.90 -8.45
C ALA A 80 -20.46 -2.52 -7.81
N SER A 81 -19.21 -2.20 -7.47
CA SER A 81 -18.83 -0.90 -6.91
C SER A 81 -18.73 0.25 -7.93
N GLY A 82 -18.79 -0.06 -9.23
CA GLY A 82 -18.67 0.92 -10.31
C GLY A 82 -17.27 1.06 -10.87
N ARG A 83 -17.19 1.37 -12.17
CA ARG A 83 -15.93 1.38 -12.93
C ARG A 83 -15.00 2.53 -12.52
N ASN A 84 -15.56 3.71 -12.25
CA ASN A 84 -14.77 4.90 -11.92
C ASN A 84 -14.04 4.78 -10.57
N VAL A 85 -14.59 4.00 -9.64
CA VAL A 85 -13.94 3.67 -8.37
C VAL A 85 -12.62 2.95 -8.63
N TRP A 86 -12.65 1.90 -9.43
CA TRP A 86 -11.47 1.11 -9.77
C TRP A 86 -10.49 1.82 -10.68
N LEU A 87 -10.96 2.74 -11.53
CA LEU A 87 -10.08 3.62 -12.29
C LEU A 87 -9.28 4.55 -11.37
N GLY A 88 -9.95 5.20 -10.40
CA GLY A 88 -9.28 6.07 -9.44
C GLY A 88 -8.26 5.31 -8.58
N ILE A 89 -8.68 4.18 -8.00
CA ILE A 89 -7.79 3.32 -7.20
C ILE A 89 -6.63 2.80 -8.06
N GLY A 90 -6.89 2.31 -9.28
CA GLY A 90 -5.86 1.76 -10.17
C GLY A 90 -4.86 2.80 -10.65
N LEU A 91 -5.31 4.02 -11.00
CA LEU A 91 -4.42 5.14 -11.35
C LEU A 91 -3.57 5.55 -10.15
N GLY A 92 -4.16 5.61 -8.95
CA GLY A 92 -3.41 5.93 -7.73
C GLY A 92 -2.30 4.91 -7.48
N ILE A 93 -2.65 3.62 -7.40
CA ILE A 93 -1.70 2.52 -7.16
C ILE A 93 -0.60 2.48 -8.24
N LEU A 94 -0.95 2.73 -9.51
CA LEU A 94 0.06 2.83 -10.58
C LEU A 94 1.00 4.01 -10.37
N ALA A 95 0.47 5.18 -9.97
CA ALA A 95 1.30 6.34 -9.66
C ALA A 95 2.25 6.03 -8.50
N TYR A 96 1.80 5.34 -7.46
CA TYR A 96 2.65 4.90 -6.35
C TYR A 96 3.78 3.97 -6.82
N PHE A 97 3.47 2.99 -7.66
CA PHE A 97 4.49 2.12 -8.25
C PHE A 97 5.55 2.91 -9.04
N ILE A 98 5.12 3.88 -9.88
CA ILE A 98 6.04 4.74 -10.62
C ILE A 98 6.86 5.61 -9.66
N ALA A 99 6.24 6.15 -8.61
CA ALA A 99 6.92 6.93 -7.59
C ALA A 99 8.06 6.11 -6.96
N ASN A 100 7.80 4.88 -6.53
CA ASN A 100 8.82 4.01 -5.94
C ASN A 100 9.96 3.68 -6.91
N LEU A 101 9.69 3.52 -8.20
CA LEU A 101 10.76 3.33 -9.19
C LEU A 101 11.65 4.57 -9.33
N VAL A 102 11.03 5.76 -9.34
CA VAL A 102 11.77 7.04 -9.42
C VAL A 102 12.54 7.30 -8.15
N PHE A 103 11.92 7.09 -6.99
CA PHE A 103 12.54 7.25 -5.67
C PHE A 103 13.68 6.25 -5.46
N GLY A 104 13.45 4.96 -5.76
CA GLY A 104 14.50 3.95 -5.65
C GLY A 104 15.65 4.15 -6.64
N PHE A 105 15.41 4.73 -7.81
CA PHE A 105 16.52 5.18 -8.66
C PHE A 105 17.28 6.33 -8.00
N TRP A 106 16.59 7.26 -7.36
CA TRP A 106 17.20 8.39 -6.64
C TRP A 106 18.08 7.93 -5.48
N GLU A 107 17.56 7.02 -4.66
CA GLU A 107 18.25 6.48 -3.50
C GLU A 107 19.37 5.50 -3.90
N VAL A 108 19.07 4.48 -4.70
CA VAL A 108 20.02 3.39 -4.96
C VAL A 108 21.10 3.77 -5.99
N TYR A 109 20.75 4.54 -7.03
CA TYR A 109 21.71 4.89 -8.08
C TYR A 109 22.52 6.13 -7.73
N TRP A 110 21.91 7.16 -7.14
CA TRP A 110 22.62 8.39 -6.76
C TRP A 110 23.05 8.44 -5.30
N GLY A 111 22.63 7.50 -4.45
CA GLY A 111 22.97 7.53 -3.02
C GLY A 111 22.41 8.75 -2.31
N LEU A 112 21.28 9.27 -2.78
CA LEU A 112 20.66 10.46 -2.22
C LEU A 112 19.47 10.06 -1.34
N ASP A 113 19.39 10.64 -0.15
CA ASP A 113 18.18 10.62 0.69
C ASP A 113 17.53 12.01 0.68
N PRO A 114 16.77 12.37 -0.38
CA PRO A 114 16.16 13.68 -0.48
C PRO A 114 14.86 13.75 0.32
N GLU A 115 14.71 14.78 1.15
CA GLU A 115 13.44 15.11 1.83
C GLU A 115 12.27 15.28 0.84
N ILE A 116 12.58 15.68 -0.40
CA ILE A 116 11.64 15.77 -1.52
C ILE A 116 12.36 15.48 -2.83
N SER A 117 11.72 14.67 -3.66
CA SER A 117 12.25 14.11 -4.90
C SER A 117 11.27 14.30 -6.07
N PRO A 118 11.67 13.99 -7.32
CA PRO A 118 10.72 13.93 -8.43
C PRO A 118 9.62 12.86 -8.26
N ALA A 119 9.82 11.87 -7.39
CA ALA A 119 8.80 10.87 -7.09
C ALA A 119 7.58 11.47 -6.37
N ASP A 120 7.76 12.57 -5.64
CA ASP A 120 6.69 13.22 -4.87
C ASP A 120 5.52 13.68 -5.73
N LEU A 121 5.76 14.06 -6.99
CA LEU A 121 4.71 14.35 -7.96
C LEU A 121 3.77 13.15 -8.16
N PHE A 122 4.35 11.94 -8.22
CA PHE A 122 3.61 10.69 -8.38
C PHE A 122 2.96 10.25 -7.05
N TYR A 123 3.61 10.45 -5.90
CA TYR A 123 2.99 10.22 -4.59
C TYR A 123 1.78 11.14 -4.34
N ILE A 124 1.86 12.41 -4.72
CA ILE A 124 0.71 13.33 -4.65
C ILE A 124 -0.42 12.83 -5.54
N THR A 125 -0.10 12.39 -6.77
CA THR A 125 -1.07 11.80 -7.69
C THR A 125 -1.70 10.53 -7.11
N PHE A 126 -0.92 9.69 -6.43
CA PHE A 126 -1.43 8.52 -5.70
C PHE A 126 -2.51 8.92 -4.69
N TYR A 127 -2.23 9.89 -3.81
CA TYR A 127 -3.20 10.32 -2.80
C TYR A 127 -4.49 10.86 -3.41
N VAL A 128 -4.37 11.71 -4.43
CA VAL A 128 -5.54 12.31 -5.09
C VAL A 128 -6.39 11.24 -5.76
N CYS A 129 -5.79 10.36 -6.55
CA CYS A 129 -6.51 9.33 -7.30
C CYS A 129 -7.08 8.22 -6.39
N LEU A 130 -6.29 7.74 -5.42
CA LEU A 130 -6.73 6.74 -4.45
C LEU A 130 -7.86 7.28 -3.59
N GLY A 131 -7.67 8.48 -3.02
CA GLY A 131 -8.67 9.16 -2.20
C GLY A 131 -9.97 9.37 -2.98
N TRP A 132 -9.88 9.86 -4.22
CA TRP A 132 -11.04 9.99 -5.11
C TRP A 132 -11.78 8.66 -5.31
N GLY A 133 -11.06 7.59 -5.65
CA GLY A 133 -11.63 6.26 -5.85
C GLY A 133 -12.33 5.73 -4.60
N MET A 134 -11.70 5.85 -3.44
CA MET A 134 -12.26 5.39 -2.16
C MET A 134 -13.46 6.23 -1.71
N VAL A 135 -13.43 7.56 -1.89
CA VAL A 135 -14.58 8.44 -1.62
C VAL A 135 -15.76 8.09 -2.50
N LEU A 136 -15.55 7.85 -3.80
CA LEU A 136 -16.62 7.38 -4.69
C LEU A 136 -17.22 6.05 -4.22
N ALA A 137 -16.39 5.13 -3.71
CA ALA A 137 -16.87 3.87 -3.16
C ALA A 137 -17.78 4.09 -1.94
N VAL A 138 -17.39 5.00 -1.04
CA VAL A 138 -18.16 5.37 0.14
C VAL A 138 -19.47 6.06 -0.25
N LEU A 139 -19.43 7.09 -1.10
CA LEU A 139 -20.60 7.88 -1.51
C LEU A 139 -21.64 7.06 -2.28
N SER A 140 -21.21 6.02 -3.00
CA SER A 140 -22.12 5.09 -3.68
C SER A 140 -23.01 4.31 -2.70
N LYS A 141 -22.61 4.23 -1.42
CA LYS A 141 -23.35 3.58 -0.35
C LYS A 141 -24.07 4.63 0.46
N ARG A 142 -25.37 4.44 0.64
CA ARG A 142 -26.17 5.23 1.60
C ARG A 142 -25.73 4.82 3.01
N LEU A 143 -24.69 5.47 3.53
CA LEU A 143 -24.15 5.21 4.86
C LEU A 143 -25.24 5.43 5.91
N ASN A 144 -25.69 4.35 6.54
CA ASN A 144 -26.57 4.40 7.71
C ASN A 144 -25.80 3.88 8.92
N LEU A 145 -24.79 4.64 9.33
CA LEU A 145 -23.93 4.29 10.44
C LEU A 145 -24.68 4.48 11.77
N ALA A 146 -24.56 3.50 12.66
CA ALA A 146 -25.05 3.64 14.03
C ALA A 146 -24.26 4.72 14.78
N ILE A 147 -24.88 5.31 15.81
CA ILE A 147 -24.24 6.37 16.63
C ILE A 147 -22.89 5.90 17.18
N TRP A 148 -22.77 4.63 17.62
CA TRP A 148 -21.52 4.06 18.09
C TRP A 148 -20.43 4.00 17.01
N GLN A 149 -20.80 3.74 15.75
CA GLN A 149 -19.85 3.75 14.63
C GLN A 149 -19.35 5.17 14.33
N TRP A 150 -20.21 6.17 14.46
CA TRP A 150 -19.81 7.58 14.39
C TRP A 150 -18.86 7.98 15.52
N VAL A 151 -19.13 7.53 16.75
CA VAL A 151 -18.22 7.75 17.89
C VAL A 151 -16.86 7.10 17.65
N THR A 152 -16.82 5.85 17.18
CA THR A 152 -15.57 5.17 16.81
C THR A 152 -14.81 5.92 15.72
N LEU A 153 -15.50 6.38 14.68
CA LEU A 153 -14.89 7.16 13.60
C LEU A 153 -14.29 8.48 14.13
N ALA A 154 -15.01 9.19 15.00
CA ALA A 154 -14.53 10.43 15.60
C ALA A 154 -13.29 10.21 16.48
N ILE A 155 -13.28 9.16 17.31
CA ILE A 155 -12.13 8.81 18.16
C ILE A 155 -10.90 8.51 17.31
N ILE A 156 -11.05 7.70 16.25
CA ILE A 156 -9.91 7.35 15.39
C ILE A 156 -9.42 8.55 14.60
N ALA A 157 -10.32 9.41 14.11
CA ALA A 157 -9.95 10.64 13.43
C ALA A 157 -9.13 11.57 14.34
N ILE A 158 -9.57 11.75 15.59
CA ILE A 158 -8.85 12.56 16.60
C ILE A 158 -7.50 11.94 16.91
N ALA A 159 -7.44 10.63 17.18
CA ALA A 159 -6.21 9.93 17.52
C ALA A 159 -5.19 9.97 16.37
N GLY A 160 -5.62 9.71 15.14
CA GLY A 160 -4.77 9.78 13.95
C GLY A 160 -4.25 11.19 13.69
N THR A 161 -5.11 12.20 13.84
CA THR A 161 -4.69 13.61 13.70
C THR A 161 -3.68 13.99 14.79
N ALA A 162 -3.92 13.57 16.04
CA ALA A 162 -3.01 13.83 17.15
C ALA A 162 -1.64 13.16 16.93
N LEU A 163 -1.62 11.90 16.46
CA LEU A 163 -0.39 11.21 16.10
C LEU A 163 0.36 11.95 14.99
N ALA A 164 -0.33 12.34 13.92
CA ALA A 164 0.29 13.03 12.79
C ALA A 164 0.85 14.40 13.18
N ILE A 165 0.14 15.16 14.04
CA ILE A 165 0.64 16.42 14.60
C ILE A 165 1.87 16.15 15.49
N TRP A 166 1.82 15.12 16.33
CA TRP A 166 2.93 14.78 17.22
C TRP A 166 4.20 14.44 16.44
N VAL A 167 4.09 13.60 15.39
CA VAL A 167 5.22 13.27 14.53
C VAL A 167 5.71 14.49 13.75
N ALA A 168 4.80 15.36 13.27
CA ALA A 168 5.18 16.58 12.54
C ALA A 168 5.89 17.63 13.41
N LEU A 169 5.63 17.63 14.72
CA LEU A 169 6.27 18.54 15.68
C LEU A 169 7.50 17.92 16.35
N ALA A 170 7.77 16.64 16.13
CA ALA A 170 8.99 16.02 16.63
C ALA A 170 10.19 16.60 15.86
N GLU A 171 10.99 17.42 16.55
CA GLU A 171 12.26 17.89 16.01
C GLU A 171 13.21 16.70 15.84
N PRO A 172 14.00 16.63 14.75
CA PRO A 172 15.02 15.61 14.61
C PRO A 172 15.96 15.71 15.81
N VAL A 173 16.12 14.61 16.54
CA VAL A 173 16.99 14.59 17.71
C VAL A 173 18.41 14.87 17.20
N SER A 174 18.95 16.03 17.53
CA SER A 174 20.30 16.42 17.12
C SER A 174 21.31 15.36 17.56
N ALA A 175 22.06 14.82 16.60
CA ALA A 175 23.17 13.89 16.81
C ALA A 175 24.26 14.43 17.75
N ALA A 176 24.22 15.73 18.10
CA ALA A 176 25.10 16.35 19.09
C ALA A 176 24.96 15.79 20.52
N ALA A 177 23.92 15.01 20.83
CA ALA A 177 23.77 14.35 22.12
C ALA A 177 24.56 13.03 22.26
N VAL A 178 25.13 12.49 21.16
CA VAL A 178 25.88 11.22 21.16
C VAL A 178 27.41 11.44 21.08
N SER A 179 27.87 12.67 20.81
CA SER A 179 29.29 13.03 20.73
C SER A 179 30.05 13.01 22.06
N ASP A 180 29.40 12.84 23.20
CA ASP A 180 30.05 12.88 24.53
C ASP A 180 30.70 11.55 24.96
N ILE A 181 30.68 10.49 24.14
CA ILE A 181 31.29 9.18 24.48
C ILE A 181 32.42 8.79 23.50
N ALA A 182 32.73 9.63 22.50
CA ALA A 182 33.63 9.27 21.40
C ALA A 182 35.16 9.39 21.62
N PRO A 183 35.77 9.80 22.75
CA PRO A 183 37.24 9.91 22.79
C PRO A 183 38.00 8.61 23.08
N LEU A 184 37.37 7.42 23.11
CA LEU A 184 38.04 6.18 23.57
C LEU A 184 38.38 5.12 22.52
N LEU A 185 38.09 5.29 21.23
CA LEU A 185 38.33 4.22 20.24
C LEU A 185 39.18 4.58 19.01
N ASN A 186 39.84 5.75 18.97
CA ASN A 186 40.83 6.04 17.92
C ASN A 186 42.20 5.43 18.28
N SER A 187 42.33 4.11 18.14
CA SER A 187 43.63 3.46 17.97
C SER A 187 43.50 2.09 17.32
N ALA A 188 43.08 2.06 16.06
CA ALA A 188 43.48 1.04 15.10
C ALA A 188 43.15 1.53 13.69
N ALA A 189 44.15 2.17 13.06
CA ALA A 189 44.16 2.33 11.63
C ALA A 189 44.37 0.98 10.95
N ASP A 190 44.01 0.95 9.66
CA ASP A 190 44.47 0.04 8.62
C ASP A 190 43.56 -1.17 8.33
N THR A 191 42.60 -0.96 7.41
CA THR A 191 42.35 -1.79 6.20
C THR A 191 41.30 -1.06 5.35
N THR A 192 41.73 -0.13 4.49
CA THR A 192 40.86 0.57 3.54
C THR A 192 41.22 0.16 2.12
N GLU A 193 40.91 -1.07 1.73
CA GLU A 193 40.97 -1.52 0.33
C GLU A 193 39.96 -2.65 0.05
N GLU A 194 38.66 -2.36 0.07
CA GLU A 194 37.68 -3.02 -0.81
C GLU A 194 36.35 -2.24 -0.73
N LEU A 195 35.70 -1.98 -1.87
CA LEU A 195 34.49 -1.14 -2.07
C LEU A 195 34.72 0.35 -2.40
N ALA A 196 35.78 0.66 -3.15
CA ALA A 196 35.77 1.81 -4.05
C ALA A 196 35.07 1.46 -5.37
N VAL A 197 33.78 1.07 -5.33
CA VAL A 197 32.95 0.92 -6.52
C VAL A 197 31.97 2.09 -6.57
N ALA A 198 32.35 3.09 -7.38
CA ALA A 198 31.50 4.16 -7.92
C ALA A 198 30.89 5.17 -6.92
N SER A 199 31.72 6.07 -6.38
CA SER A 199 31.28 7.45 -6.22
C SER A 199 31.27 8.11 -7.62
N GLU A 200 30.30 7.76 -8.46
CA GLU A 200 29.94 8.63 -9.57
C GLU A 200 29.56 9.98 -8.96
N THR A 201 30.34 11.02 -9.26
CA THR A 201 30.00 12.38 -8.85
C THR A 201 28.58 12.68 -9.32
N VAL A 202 27.63 12.75 -8.38
CA VAL A 202 26.22 13.02 -8.67
C VAL A 202 26.13 14.20 -9.65
N PRO A 203 25.48 14.05 -10.82
CA PRO A 203 25.50 15.09 -11.84
C PRO A 203 24.96 16.43 -11.30
N ALA A 204 25.59 17.54 -11.69
CA ALA A 204 25.22 18.87 -11.18
C ALA A 204 23.74 19.25 -11.40
N TRP A 205 23.11 18.74 -12.46
CA TRP A 205 21.69 18.95 -12.71
C TRP A 205 20.79 18.24 -11.69
N VAL A 206 21.22 17.10 -11.14
CA VAL A 206 20.49 16.34 -10.10
C VAL A 206 20.49 17.15 -8.81
N MET A 207 21.66 17.66 -8.40
CA MET A 207 21.78 18.53 -7.22
C MET A 207 20.98 19.82 -7.38
N SER A 208 21.04 20.45 -8.56
CA SER A 208 20.26 21.67 -8.85
C SER A 208 18.75 21.42 -8.78
N LEU A 209 18.30 20.24 -9.23
CA LEU A 209 16.90 19.84 -9.13
C LEU A 209 16.49 19.61 -7.68
N GLN A 210 17.33 18.97 -6.87
CA GLN A 210 17.09 18.76 -5.45
C GLN A 210 16.97 20.10 -4.70
N ASP A 211 17.90 21.04 -4.93
CA ASP A 211 17.85 22.37 -4.33
C ASP A 211 16.57 23.15 -4.70
N PHE A 212 16.12 22.99 -5.95
CA PHE A 212 14.85 23.55 -6.38
C PHE A 212 13.65 22.89 -5.68
N LEU A 213 13.65 21.56 -5.58
CA LEU A 213 12.55 20.81 -4.97
C LEU A 213 12.44 21.06 -3.47
N LEU A 214 13.56 21.26 -2.76
CA LEU A 214 13.59 21.55 -1.32
C LEU A 214 12.71 22.75 -0.93
N GLN A 215 12.49 23.71 -1.84
CA GLN A 215 11.57 24.84 -1.61
C GLN A 215 10.12 24.39 -1.37
N PHE A 216 9.76 23.20 -1.84
CA PHE A 216 8.44 22.59 -1.72
C PHE A 216 8.35 21.52 -0.64
N SER A 217 9.44 21.17 0.06
CA SER A 217 9.43 20.14 1.12
C SER A 217 8.31 20.39 2.14
N LYS A 218 8.28 21.59 2.76
CA LYS A 218 7.28 21.94 3.78
C LYS A 218 5.83 21.80 3.30
N PRO A 219 5.40 22.45 2.20
CA PRO A 219 4.01 22.31 1.75
C PRO A 219 3.65 20.88 1.33
N VAL A 220 4.59 20.12 0.75
CA VAL A 220 4.36 18.72 0.36
C VAL A 220 4.23 17.81 1.59
N ASN A 221 5.07 18.00 2.61
CA ASN A 221 4.98 17.26 3.86
C ASN A 221 3.64 17.51 4.58
N ILE A 222 3.20 18.78 4.67
CA ILE A 222 1.87 19.14 5.19
C ILE A 222 0.76 18.46 4.38
N PHE A 223 0.87 18.45 3.05
CA PHE A 223 -0.08 17.76 2.20
C PHE A 223 -0.15 16.26 2.52
N TYR A 224 0.98 15.58 2.68
CA TYR A 224 1.01 14.17 3.06
C TYR A 224 0.38 13.92 4.42
N ILE A 225 0.68 14.75 5.44
CA ILE A 225 0.04 14.64 6.75
C ILE A 225 -1.50 14.71 6.64
N ILE A 226 -2.01 15.68 5.89
CA ILE A 226 -3.47 15.83 5.69
C ILE A 226 -4.04 14.62 4.96
N CYS A 227 -3.36 14.16 3.92
CA CYS A 227 -3.80 13.02 3.12
C CYS A 227 -3.77 11.70 3.90
N ASP A 228 -2.77 11.46 4.76
CA ASP A 228 -2.68 10.28 5.61
C ASP A 228 -3.87 10.18 6.56
N VAL A 229 -4.18 11.30 7.23
CA VAL A 229 -5.32 11.40 8.15
C VAL A 229 -6.64 11.22 7.37
N ALA A 230 -6.78 11.86 6.21
CA ALA A 230 -7.96 11.69 5.37
C ALA A 230 -8.13 10.22 4.91
N LEU A 231 -7.04 9.58 4.48
CA LEU A 231 -7.02 8.18 4.06
C LEU A 231 -7.41 7.26 5.21
N LEU A 232 -6.88 7.50 6.42
CA LEU A 232 -7.24 6.78 7.65
C LEU A 232 -8.75 6.88 7.93
N ILE A 233 -9.31 8.09 7.89
CA ILE A 233 -10.75 8.33 8.11
C ILE A 233 -11.58 7.56 7.08
N ILE A 234 -11.21 7.62 5.80
CA ILE A 234 -11.92 6.91 4.73
C ILE A 234 -11.81 5.39 4.91
N ALA A 235 -10.62 4.88 5.27
CA ALA A 235 -10.39 3.45 5.50
C ALA A 235 -11.25 2.92 6.65
N VAL A 236 -11.29 3.63 7.77
CA VAL A 236 -12.15 3.28 8.92
C VAL A 236 -13.63 3.36 8.54
N THR A 237 -14.02 4.38 7.79
CA THR A 237 -15.39 4.52 7.28
C THR A 237 -15.78 3.32 6.42
N LEU A 238 -14.89 2.87 5.53
CA LEU A 238 -15.09 1.67 4.72
C LEU A 238 -15.22 0.41 5.60
N LEU A 239 -14.35 0.23 6.61
CA LEU A 239 -14.46 -0.91 7.52
C LEU A 239 -15.82 -0.97 8.21
N LEU A 240 -16.29 0.16 8.74
CA LEU A 240 -17.55 0.27 9.45
C LEU A 240 -18.75 0.12 8.51
N ALA A 241 -18.68 0.70 7.31
CA ALA A 241 -19.74 0.63 6.30
C ALA A 241 -19.92 -0.78 5.73
N PHE A 242 -18.84 -1.54 5.64
CA PHE A 242 -18.83 -2.89 5.07
C PHE A 242 -18.82 -3.99 6.14
N TRP A 243 -18.93 -3.65 7.43
CA TRP A 243 -19.01 -4.61 8.52
C TRP A 243 -20.28 -5.48 8.42
N GLY A 244 -20.10 -6.78 8.17
CA GLY A 244 -21.21 -7.76 8.13
C GLY A 244 -21.99 -7.86 6.79
N GLY A 245 -21.56 -7.18 5.72
CA GLY A 245 -22.18 -7.26 4.38
C GLY A 245 -21.71 -8.44 3.51
N THR A 246 -22.34 -8.70 2.36
CA THR A 246 -21.90 -9.73 1.39
C THR A 246 -20.69 -9.32 0.55
N PHE A 247 -20.52 -8.01 0.32
CA PHE A 247 -19.32 -7.40 -0.28
C PHE A 247 -18.27 -7.02 0.77
N SER A 248 -18.46 -7.46 2.02
CA SER A 248 -17.65 -7.05 3.17
C SER A 248 -16.17 -7.33 2.96
N LEU A 249 -15.83 -8.55 2.51
CA LEU A 249 -14.45 -9.01 2.47
C LEU A 249 -13.56 -8.19 1.52
N SER A 250 -14.08 -7.82 0.35
CA SER A 250 -13.31 -7.03 -0.63
C SER A 250 -13.02 -5.62 -0.11
N TRP A 251 -14.00 -4.95 0.47
CA TRP A 251 -13.82 -3.57 0.94
C TRP A 251 -13.10 -3.50 2.28
N GLN A 252 -13.26 -4.52 3.13
CA GLN A 252 -12.46 -4.67 4.35
C GLN A 252 -10.98 -4.90 4.04
N THR A 253 -10.66 -5.67 2.98
CA THR A 253 -9.27 -5.87 2.56
C THR A 253 -8.66 -4.60 1.97
N ILE A 254 -9.41 -3.84 1.15
CA ILE A 254 -8.97 -2.51 0.68
C ILE A 254 -8.74 -1.54 1.85
N ALA A 255 -9.63 -1.54 2.85
CA ALA A 255 -9.44 -0.70 4.02
C ALA A 255 -8.25 -1.13 4.88
N ALA A 256 -8.03 -2.43 5.05
CA ALA A 256 -6.83 -2.97 5.70
C ALA A 256 -5.55 -2.57 4.93
N ALA A 257 -5.60 -2.53 3.59
CA ALA A 257 -4.49 -2.06 2.76
C ALA A 257 -4.14 -0.59 3.07
N ALA A 258 -5.15 0.28 3.14
CA ALA A 258 -4.97 1.69 3.48
C ALA A 258 -4.47 1.89 4.93
N LEU A 259 -4.92 1.06 5.88
CA LEU A 259 -4.39 1.08 7.25
C LEU A 259 -2.93 0.61 7.33
N ALA A 260 -2.56 -0.43 6.59
CA ALA A 260 -1.17 -0.88 6.49
C ALA A 260 -0.28 0.22 5.91
N LYS A 261 -0.76 0.90 4.85
CA LYS A 261 -0.06 2.05 4.26
C LYS A 261 0.14 3.17 5.27
N TYR A 262 -0.92 3.59 5.97
CA TYR A 262 -0.84 4.61 7.02
C TYR A 262 0.18 4.24 8.12
N LEU A 263 0.20 2.98 8.56
CA LEU A 263 1.16 2.55 9.58
C LEU A 263 2.61 2.68 9.10
N ALA A 264 2.86 2.26 7.86
CA ALA A 264 4.18 2.39 7.24
C ALA A 264 4.58 3.86 7.04
N ASP A 265 3.66 4.73 6.62
CA ASP A 265 3.92 6.17 6.47
C ASP A 265 4.22 6.86 7.82
N MET A 266 3.52 6.47 8.89
CA MET A 266 3.81 6.98 10.24
C MET A 266 5.15 6.49 10.77
N TRP A 267 5.51 5.23 10.48
CA TRP A 267 6.83 4.72 10.81
C TRP A 267 7.92 5.46 10.06
N PHE A 268 7.80 5.62 8.74
CA PHE A 268 8.76 6.34 7.91
C PHE A 268 9.01 7.75 8.45
N LYS A 269 7.95 8.50 8.72
CA LYS A 269 8.06 9.86 9.29
C LYS A 269 8.70 9.86 10.66
N TYR A 270 8.38 8.88 11.51
CA TYR A 270 9.00 8.75 12.82
C TYR A 270 10.49 8.39 12.72
N ALA A 271 10.86 7.45 11.84
CA ALA A 271 12.24 7.04 11.62
C ALA A 271 13.11 8.23 11.18
N ALA A 272 12.58 9.11 10.33
CA ALA A 272 13.24 10.35 9.92
C ALA A 272 13.47 11.37 11.07
N THR A 273 12.88 11.17 12.25
CA THR A 273 13.14 12.01 13.45
C THR A 273 14.24 11.45 14.35
N LEU A 274 14.67 10.20 14.11
CA LEU A 274 15.73 9.56 14.89
C LEU A 274 17.10 10.20 14.56
N PRO A 275 18.07 10.14 15.49
CA PRO A 275 19.40 10.71 15.30
C PRO A 275 20.29 9.91 14.32
N THR A 276 19.81 8.79 13.80
CA THR A 276 20.45 7.97 12.78
C THR A 276 20.04 8.47 11.40
N GLU A 277 20.95 8.44 10.42
CA GLU A 277 20.55 8.65 9.02
C GLU A 277 19.45 7.63 8.67
N TYR A 278 18.40 8.10 7.99
CA TYR A 278 17.30 7.22 7.62
C TYR A 278 17.78 6.33 6.48
N GLU A 279 17.60 5.01 6.64
CA GLU A 279 17.88 4.04 5.59
C GLU A 279 16.61 3.26 5.28
N SER A 280 16.29 3.14 4.00
CA SER A 280 15.18 2.30 3.54
C SER A 280 15.45 0.83 3.82
N GLY A 281 14.39 0.06 4.06
CA GLY A 281 14.47 -1.36 4.39
C GLY A 281 14.28 -1.70 5.86
N GLY A 282 13.85 -0.72 6.68
CA GLY A 282 13.47 -0.94 8.06
C GLY A 282 12.32 -1.93 8.22
N LEU A 283 12.29 -2.69 9.33
CA LEU A 283 11.33 -3.79 9.53
C LEU A 283 9.87 -3.40 9.30
N LEU A 284 9.47 -2.20 9.72
CA LEU A 284 8.09 -1.74 9.62
C LEU A 284 7.69 -1.27 8.21
N GLU A 285 8.64 -1.13 7.29
CA GLU A 285 8.35 -0.84 5.88
C GLU A 285 7.76 -2.04 5.13
N VAL A 286 7.85 -3.25 5.71
CA VAL A 286 7.09 -4.42 5.23
C VAL A 286 5.59 -4.15 5.13
N PHE A 287 5.07 -3.19 5.90
CA PHE A 287 3.67 -2.79 5.81
C PHE A 287 3.32 -2.09 4.47
N PHE A 288 4.28 -1.48 3.77
CA PHE A 288 4.07 -1.03 2.39
C PHE A 288 3.83 -2.23 1.47
N VAL A 289 4.62 -3.29 1.60
CA VAL A 289 4.44 -4.55 0.86
C VAL A 289 3.06 -5.15 1.14
N PHE A 290 2.69 -5.24 2.42
CA PHE A 290 1.38 -5.76 2.82
C PHE A 290 0.23 -4.92 2.26
N SER A 291 0.39 -3.60 2.20
CA SER A 291 -0.60 -2.72 1.57
C SER A 291 -0.81 -3.10 0.09
N GLY A 292 0.27 -3.19 -0.70
CA GLY A 292 0.17 -3.58 -2.11
C GLY A 292 -0.49 -4.95 -2.30
N ILE A 293 -0.15 -5.94 -1.47
CA ILE A 293 -0.76 -7.27 -1.50
C ILE A 293 -2.26 -7.20 -1.19
N LEU A 294 -2.65 -6.47 -0.15
CA LEU A 294 -4.05 -6.34 0.27
C LEU A 294 -4.88 -5.59 -0.78
N PHE A 295 -4.31 -4.59 -1.46
CA PHE A 295 -4.96 -3.95 -2.60
C PHE A 295 -5.20 -4.93 -3.75
N ALA A 296 -4.20 -5.76 -4.09
CA ALA A 296 -4.34 -6.79 -5.13
C ALA A 296 -5.42 -7.82 -4.77
N ILE A 297 -5.43 -8.31 -3.52
CA ILE A 297 -6.43 -9.25 -3.03
C ILE A 297 -7.83 -8.62 -3.06
N GLY A 298 -7.98 -7.40 -2.57
CA GLY A 298 -9.25 -6.67 -2.60
C GLY A 298 -9.77 -6.52 -4.02
N ALA A 299 -8.93 -6.10 -4.98
CA ALA A 299 -9.31 -6.02 -6.38
C ALA A 299 -9.73 -7.39 -6.95
N ALA A 300 -9.03 -8.47 -6.58
CA ALA A 300 -9.37 -9.81 -7.03
C ALA A 300 -10.72 -10.29 -6.48
N LEU A 301 -10.99 -10.04 -5.20
CA LEU A 301 -12.23 -10.42 -4.53
C LEU A 301 -13.45 -9.70 -5.11
N GLU A 302 -13.39 -8.39 -5.35
CA GLU A 302 -14.51 -7.65 -5.94
C GLU A 302 -14.89 -8.22 -7.32
N TYR A 303 -13.89 -8.54 -8.14
CA TYR A 303 -14.11 -9.10 -9.46
C TYR A 303 -14.83 -10.46 -9.40
N ASP A 304 -14.38 -11.35 -8.51
CA ASP A 304 -14.97 -12.67 -8.34
C ASP A 304 -16.39 -12.59 -7.80
N ILE A 305 -16.69 -11.65 -6.90
CA ILE A 305 -18.04 -11.44 -6.40
C ILE A 305 -18.95 -10.87 -7.52
N SER A 306 -18.43 -9.93 -8.31
CA SER A 306 -19.16 -9.25 -9.37
C SER A 306 -19.41 -10.12 -10.62
N SER A 307 -18.52 -11.09 -10.88
CA SER A 307 -18.60 -11.99 -12.04
C SER A 307 -19.45 -13.24 -11.79
N ARG A 308 -19.80 -13.56 -10.53
CA ARG A 308 -20.65 -14.71 -10.20
C ARG A 308 -22.02 -14.60 -10.89
N PRO A 309 -22.46 -15.64 -11.61
CA PRO A 309 -23.80 -15.67 -12.16
C PRO A 309 -24.80 -15.58 -11.01
N ARG A 310 -25.65 -14.54 -11.02
CA ARG A 310 -26.81 -14.46 -10.11
C ARG A 310 -27.65 -15.70 -10.38
N ARG A 311 -27.58 -16.68 -9.47
CA ARG A 311 -28.39 -17.90 -9.56
C ARG A 311 -29.85 -17.46 -9.52
N SER A 312 -30.46 -17.35 -10.69
CA SER A 312 -31.87 -17.03 -10.86
C SER A 312 -32.66 -18.02 -10.01
N ARG A 313 -33.22 -17.53 -8.90
CA ARG A 313 -34.15 -18.29 -8.06
C ARG A 313 -35.47 -18.43 -8.80
N ARG A 314 -35.46 -19.01 -10.00
CA ARG A 314 -36.62 -19.18 -10.87
C ARG A 314 -36.64 -20.59 -11.41
N ARG A 315 -37.05 -21.54 -10.56
CA ARG A 315 -37.85 -22.73 -10.91
C ARG A 315 -38.02 -23.65 -9.69
N ARG A 316 -39.05 -23.38 -8.89
CA ARG A 316 -39.84 -24.43 -8.23
C ARG A 316 -41.25 -23.91 -7.96
N ALA A 317 -41.94 -23.56 -9.04
CA ALA A 317 -43.36 -23.27 -9.05
C ALA A 317 -43.93 -23.83 -10.35
N LYS A 318 -43.95 -25.16 -10.47
CA LYS A 318 -44.81 -25.91 -11.38
C LYS A 318 -44.76 -27.39 -11.04
N GLY A 319 -45.92 -27.98 -10.78
CA GLY A 319 -46.16 -29.42 -10.76
C GLY A 319 -46.64 -29.94 -9.41
N GLY A 320 -47.95 -29.91 -9.18
CA GLY A 320 -48.56 -30.60 -8.04
C GLY A 320 -49.96 -30.14 -7.63
N THR A 321 -50.82 -29.76 -8.57
CA THR A 321 -52.28 -29.66 -8.34
C THR A 321 -52.97 -30.42 -9.47
N GLU A 322 -53.36 -31.66 -9.15
CA GLU A 322 -54.30 -32.59 -9.80
C GLU A 322 -54.07 -33.91 -9.00
N GLU A 323 -55.01 -34.50 -8.26
CA GLU A 323 -56.43 -34.77 -8.51
C GLU A 323 -57.21 -34.87 -7.19
N ILE A 324 -58.42 -34.30 -7.18
CA ILE A 324 -59.55 -34.67 -6.32
C ILE A 324 -60.50 -35.45 -7.22
N ALA A 325 -60.70 -36.74 -6.95
CA ALA A 325 -61.96 -37.51 -7.08
C ALA A 325 -61.67 -39.00 -6.82
#